data_AF-A0A9C8T179-F1
#
_entry.id   AF-A0A9C8T179-F1
#
_cell.length_a   1.000
_cell.length_b   1.000
_cell.length_c   1.000
_cell.angle_alpha   90.00
_cell.angle_beta   90.00
_cell.angle_gamma   90.00
#
_symmetry.space_group_name_H-M   'P 1'
#
loop_
_entity.id
_entity.type
_entity.pdbx_description
1 polymer ?
#
loop_
_entity_poly.entity_id
_entity_poly.type
_entity_poly.pdbx_seq_one_letter_code
_entity_poly.pdbx_strand_id
1 'polypeptide(L)'
;MCGICGFNWNDEALAREMAGRIIHRGPDQEGVFADRHMTLAFRRLAIIDLSENGAQPMTNEDGSVHLVFNGEIYNFRELRD
;
A
#
# COMPACT_ATOMS: atom_id res chain seq x y z
N MET A 1 7.89 -7.53 -7.16
CA MET A 1 6.43 -7.27 -7.16
C MET A 1 6.04 -6.94 -5.74
N CYS A 2 5.32 -5.85 -5.48
CA CYS A 2 5.02 -5.33 -4.13
C CYS A 2 4.51 -6.35 -3.09
N GLY A 3 4.52 -5.97 -1.82
CA GLY A 3 3.96 -6.74 -0.70
C GLY A 3 2.80 -6.01 -0.03
N ILE A 4 1.77 -6.76 0.37
CA ILE A 4 0.63 -6.26 1.16
C ILE A 4 0.45 -7.13 2.41
N CYS A 5 0.05 -6.52 3.52
CA CYS A 5 -0.51 -7.22 4.66
C CYS A 5 -1.56 -6.33 5.35
N GLY A 6 -2.50 -6.93 6.06
CA GLY A 6 -3.52 -6.18 6.79
C GLY A 6 -4.46 -7.06 7.59
N PHE A 7 -5.17 -6.45 8.53
CA PHE A 7 -6.08 -7.11 9.47
C PHE A 7 -7.09 -6.11 10.05
N ASN A 8 -8.16 -6.61 10.67
CA ASN A 8 -9.36 -5.86 11.07
C ASN A 8 -9.34 -5.37 12.54
N TRP A 9 -8.18 -4.94 13.03
CA TRP A 9 -8.03 -4.26 14.32
C TRP A 9 -6.86 -3.27 14.25
N ASN A 10 -6.73 -2.41 15.25
CA ASN A 10 -5.60 -1.47 15.36
C ASN A 10 -4.36 -2.18 15.93
N ASP A 11 -3.30 -2.32 15.12
CA ASP A 11 -1.98 -2.73 15.60
C ASP A 11 -0.89 -2.31 14.58
N GLU A 12 -0.51 -1.03 14.60
CA GLU A 12 0.51 -0.53 13.68
C GLU A 12 1.86 -1.26 13.83
N ALA A 13 2.23 -1.64 15.06
CA ALA A 13 3.51 -2.29 15.33
C ALA A 13 3.59 -3.66 14.66
N LEU A 14 2.57 -4.50 14.84
CA LEU A 14 2.50 -5.80 14.18
C LEU A 14 2.51 -5.66 12.65
N ALA A 15 1.79 -4.68 12.10
CA ALA A 15 1.76 -4.45 10.67
C ALA A 15 3.14 -4.08 10.11
N ARG A 16 3.91 -3.25 10.82
CA ARG A 16 5.31 -2.92 10.45
C ARG A 16 6.21 -4.15 10.50
N GLU A 17 6.07 -5.00 11.53
CA GLU A 17 6.82 -6.25 11.62
C GLU A 17 6.49 -7.20 10.46
N MET A 18 5.21 -7.41 10.17
CA MET A 18 4.75 -8.23 9.04
C MET A 18 5.26 -7.69 7.70
N ALA A 19 5.16 -6.37 7.49
CA ALA A 19 5.68 -5.71 6.29
C ALA A 19 7.20 -5.88 6.18
N GLY A 20 7.94 -5.83 7.30
CA GLY A 20 9.38 -6.10 7.35
C GLY A 20 9.75 -7.51 6.87
N ARG A 21 8.94 -8.53 7.18
CA ARG A 21 9.17 -9.92 6.72
C ARG A 21 9.04 -10.09 5.20
N ILE A 22 8.29 -9.20 4.54
CA ILE A 22 8.07 -9.22 3.09
C ILE A 22 8.81 -8.12 2.34
N ILE A 23 9.83 -7.50 2.94
CA ILE A 23 10.61 -6.40 2.32
C ILE A 23 11.21 -6.75 0.95
N HIS A 24 11.60 -8.01 0.75
CA HIS A 24 12.15 -8.52 -0.53
C HIS A 24 11.18 -8.37 -1.72
N ARG A 25 9.88 -8.19 -1.46
CA ARG A 25 8.86 -7.94 -2.49
C ARG A 25 8.86 -6.49 -2.97
N GLY A 26 9.17 -5.55 -2.08
CA GLY A 26 9.11 -4.12 -2.34
C GLY A 26 10.12 -3.37 -1.47
N PRO A 27 11.39 -3.27 -1.92
CA PRO A 27 12.46 -2.66 -1.16
C PRO A 27 12.49 -1.13 -1.24
N ASP A 28 11.73 -0.51 -2.14
CA ASP A 28 11.90 0.91 -2.47
C ASP A 28 11.19 1.83 -1.47
N GLN A 29 9.98 1.46 -1.01
CA GLN A 29 9.22 2.25 -0.04
C GLN A 29 8.36 1.35 0.86
N GLU A 30 7.94 1.89 2.00
CA GLU A 30 6.98 1.29 2.92
C GLU A 30 5.88 2.28 3.30
N GLY A 31 4.73 1.76 3.74
CA GLY A 31 3.65 2.57 4.29
C GLY A 31 2.72 1.75 5.15
N VAL A 32 2.10 2.41 6.13
CA VAL A 32 1.11 1.80 7.04
C VAL A 32 -0.05 2.78 7.22
N PHE A 33 -1.26 2.24 7.19
CA PHE A 33 -2.48 2.90 7.64
C PHE A 33 -3.06 2.08 8.79
N ALA A 34 -3.41 2.73 9.90
CA ALA A 34 -4.03 2.09 11.04
C ALA A 34 -5.13 2.99 11.59
N ASP A 35 -6.34 2.44 11.71
CA ASP A 35 -7.45 3.07 12.43
C ASP A 35 -8.04 2.09 13.46
N ARG A 36 -9.18 2.43 14.05
CA ARG A 36 -9.81 1.59 15.08
C ARG A 36 -10.31 0.23 14.56
N HIS A 37 -10.51 0.10 13.25
CA HIS A 37 -11.18 -1.04 12.62
C HIS A 37 -10.27 -1.86 11.72
N MET A 38 -9.17 -1.28 11.24
CA MET A 38 -8.30 -1.91 10.27
C MET A 38 -6.88 -1.37 10.35
N THR A 39 -5.92 -2.25 10.08
CA THR A 39 -4.54 -1.88 9.79
C THR A 39 -4.14 -2.48 8.44
N LEU A 40 -3.52 -1.67 7.58
CA LEU A 40 -3.00 -2.03 6.27
C LEU A 40 -1.53 -1.62 6.19
N ALA A 41 -0.67 -2.47 5.65
CA ALA A 41 0.72 -2.13 5.39
C ALA A 41 1.15 -2.57 3.99
N PHE A 42 2.11 -1.82 3.44
CA PHE A 42 2.58 -1.95 2.08
C PHE A 42 4.11 -1.94 1.98
N ARG A 43 4.64 -2.74 1.06
CA ARG A 43 6.03 -2.73 0.60
C ARG A 43 6.05 -2.51 -0.90
N ARG A 44 6.65 -1.42 -1.35
CA ARG A 44 6.60 -0.98 -2.75
C ARG A 44 7.82 -1.41 -3.53
N LEU A 45 7.58 -1.99 -4.71
CA LEU A 45 8.55 -2.02 -5.81
C LEU A 45 8.07 -0.98 -6.84
N ALA A 46 8.86 0.07 -7.05
CA ALA A 46 8.52 1.18 -7.92
C ALA A 46 8.78 0.82 -9.39
N ILE A 47 7.71 0.64 -10.17
CA ILE A 47 7.77 0.29 -11.61
C ILE A 47 7.09 1.37 -12.45
N ILE A 48 5.83 1.70 -12.14
CA ILE A 48 5.05 2.77 -12.76
C ILE A 48 4.91 3.91 -11.76
N ASP A 49 5.15 5.14 -12.24
CA ASP A 49 5.24 6.37 -11.46
C ASP A 49 6.24 6.27 -10.31
N LEU A 50 7.50 6.62 -10.57
CA LEU A 50 8.56 6.50 -9.57
C LEU A 50 8.54 7.61 -8.50
N SER A 51 7.57 8.52 -8.56
CA SER A 51 7.45 9.61 -7.59
C SER A 51 6.74 9.18 -6.30
N GLU A 52 6.71 10.08 -5.32
CA GLU A 52 5.94 9.91 -4.08
C GLU A 52 4.42 9.82 -4.31
N ASN A 53 3.92 10.28 -5.47
CA ASN A 53 2.50 10.12 -5.80
C ASN A 53 2.10 8.64 -5.96
N GLY A 54 3.06 7.76 -6.22
CA GLY A 54 2.86 6.31 -6.29
C GLY A 54 2.94 5.59 -4.93
N ALA A 55 3.15 6.32 -3.82
CA ALA A 55 3.21 5.74 -2.49
C ALA A 55 1.86 5.15 -2.05
N GLN A 56 1.90 4.12 -1.21
CA GLN A 56 0.71 3.47 -0.66
C GLN A 56 0.91 3.16 0.83
N PRO A 57 -0.15 3.07 1.66
CA PRO A 57 -1.59 3.12 1.31
C PRO A 57 -2.04 4.44 0.69
N MET A 58 -2.80 4.37 -0.40
CA MET A 58 -3.40 5.54 -1.05
C MET A 58 -4.74 5.87 -0.40
N THR A 59 -5.13 7.14 -0.47
CA THR A 59 -6.45 7.61 -0.05
C THR A 59 -7.19 8.24 -1.22
N ASN A 60 -8.51 8.24 -1.19
CA ASN A 60 -9.30 9.10 -2.05
C ASN A 60 -9.25 10.56 -1.57
N GLU A 61 -9.92 11.47 -2.28
CA GLU A 61 -9.84 12.92 -2.13
C GLU A 61 -10.30 13.45 -0.77
N ASP A 62 -11.24 12.75 -0.12
CA ASP A 62 -11.77 13.11 1.20
C ASP A 62 -11.23 12.22 2.34
N GLY A 63 -10.35 11.27 2.03
CA GLY A 63 -9.75 10.37 3.01
C GLY A 63 -10.71 9.34 3.62
N SER A 64 -11.89 9.12 3.04
CA SER A 64 -12.85 8.11 3.53
C SER A 64 -12.53 6.69 3.06
N VAL A 65 -11.73 6.54 2.01
CA VAL A 65 -11.33 5.25 1.42
C VAL A 65 -9.83 5.14 1.41
N HIS A 66 -9.31 4.02 1.94
CA HIS A 66 -7.89 3.66 1.92
C HIS A 66 -7.67 2.42 1.06
N LEU A 67 -6.62 2.42 0.24
CA LEU A 67 -6.30 1.36 -0.71
C LEU A 67 -4.84 0.91 -0.58
N VAL A 68 -4.64 -0.40 -0.62
CA VAL A 68 -3.35 -1.03 -0.97
C VAL A 68 -3.57 -1.95 -2.17
N PHE A 69 -2.59 -1.99 -3.07
CA PHE A 69 -2.67 -2.72 -4.33
C PHE A 69 -1.33 -3.33 -4.70
N ASN A 70 -1.33 -4.65 -4.93
CA ASN A 70 -0.20 -5.37 -5.50
C ASN A 70 -0.58 -5.97 -6.86
N GLY A 71 -0.13 -5.34 -7.93
CA GLY A 71 -0.37 -5.80 -9.31
C GLY A 71 -0.09 -4.68 -10.30
N GLU A 72 -0.55 -4.87 -11.53
CA GLU A 72 -0.46 -3.89 -12.62
C GLU A 72 -1.82 -3.81 -13.31
N ILE A 73 -2.34 -2.59 -13.47
CA ILE A 73 -3.56 -2.34 -14.25
C ILE A 73 -3.11 -1.88 -15.63
N TYR A 74 -3.05 -2.79 -16.59
CA TYR A 74 -2.45 -2.52 -17.90
C TYR A 74 -3.18 -1.44 -18.70
N ASN A 75 -4.50 -1.34 -18.56
CA ASN A 75 -5.34 -0.35 -19.23
C ASN A 75 -5.65 0.88 -18.34
N PHE A 76 -4.80 1.20 -17.36
CA PHE A 76 -5.04 2.33 -16.44
C PHE A 76 -5.24 3.69 -17.12
N ARG A 77 -4.65 3.88 -18.31
CA ARG A 77 -4.82 5.11 -19.09
C ARG A 77 -6.23 5.23 -19.65
N GLU A 78 -6.77 4.13 -20.17
CA GLU A 78 -8.14 4.06 -20.70
C GLU A 78 -9.18 4.18 -19.58
N LEU A 79 -8.92 3.59 -18.41
CA LEU A 79 -9.84 3.65 -17.26
C LEU A 79 -9.90 5.04 -16.61
N ARG A 80 -8.90 5.88 -16.84
CA ARG A 80 -8.84 7.24 -16.28
C ARG A 80 -9.60 8.27 -17.11
N ASP A 81 -9.78 7.99 -18.41
CA ASP A 81 -10.42 8.89 -19.38
C ASP A 81 -11.93 8.58 -19.50
#